data_AF-A0A818PNL9-F1
#
_entry.id   AF-A0A818PNL9-F1
#
_cell.length_a   1.000
_cell.length_b   1.000
_cell.length_c   1.000
_cell.angle_alpha   90.00
_cell.angle_beta   90.00
_cell.angle_gamma   90.00
#
_symmetry.space_group_name_H-M   'P 1'
#
loop_
_entity.id
_entity.type
_entity.pdbx_description
1 polymer ?
#
loop_
_entity_poly.entity_id
_entity_poly.type
_entity_poly.pdbx_seq_one_letter_code
_entity_poly.pdbx_strand_id
1 'polypeptide(L)'
;MPWNEKWTYDFDESRKKAEHWEYRPEMKRALGSIPSIMMWDDHDIFDSAGSYSPLLHQSPIMKGLFEMAQKIRLLFQHHTTPEKAREHRLFGYQGHSLLARCGPNLLILAADGRTEQQVNSIFGLSGTYDHLLDEWTYVNHITECNDVLQRFQNLAEKNKIQVTFFSSGVHCCGVSRFRTRRIEPFAPNQDPKLMYHIISSAIVHKPPLKPFIQAAHLFRTK
;
A
#
# COMPACT_ATOMS: atom_id res chain seq x y z
N MET A 1 35.66 -16.05 3.77
CA MET A 1 34.54 -16.70 4.52
C MET A 1 33.82 -17.63 3.56
N PRO A 2 33.57 -18.89 3.93
CA PRO A 2 32.74 -19.82 3.16
C PRO A 2 31.33 -19.26 2.94
N TRP A 3 30.71 -19.61 1.81
CA TRP A 3 29.37 -19.15 1.42
C TRP A 3 28.30 -19.39 2.50
N ASN A 4 28.47 -20.45 3.28
CA ASN A 4 27.56 -20.95 4.32
C ASN A 4 27.53 -20.05 5.57
N GLU A 5 28.57 -19.25 5.81
CA GLU A 5 28.68 -18.41 7.00
C GLU A 5 28.13 -17.00 6.78
N LYS A 6 27.92 -16.58 5.52
CA LYS A 6 27.58 -15.20 5.16
C LYS A 6 26.08 -14.87 5.27
N TRP A 7 25.22 -15.88 5.38
CA TRP A 7 23.76 -15.75 5.31
C TRP A 7 23.02 -16.46 6.45
N THR A 8 23.68 -16.69 7.59
CA THR A 8 22.96 -17.09 8.81
C THR A 8 22.29 -15.86 9.39
N TYR A 9 21.17 -15.47 8.77
CA TYR A 9 20.25 -14.55 9.42
C TYR A 9 19.72 -15.26 10.67
N ASP A 10 20.01 -14.73 11.84
CA ASP A 10 19.47 -15.27 13.08
C ASP A 10 17.96 -15.00 13.10
N PHE A 11 17.20 -16.01 12.67
CA PHE A 11 15.75 -15.96 12.69
C PHE A 11 15.23 -15.76 14.11
N ASP A 12 15.99 -16.02 15.17
CA ASP A 12 15.52 -15.80 16.53
C ASP A 12 15.26 -14.32 16.84
N GLU A 13 15.98 -13.36 16.25
CA GLU A 13 15.68 -11.94 16.48
C GLU A 13 14.37 -11.50 15.82
N SER A 14 14.16 -11.89 14.56
CA SER A 14 12.93 -11.56 13.84
C SER A 14 11.74 -12.36 14.33
N ARG A 15 11.97 -13.61 14.72
CA ARG A 15 11.00 -14.43 15.44
C ARG A 15 10.65 -13.79 16.78
N LYS A 16 11.62 -13.36 17.60
CA LYS A 16 11.35 -12.61 18.83
C LYS A 16 10.56 -11.32 18.58
N LYS A 17 10.79 -10.60 17.48
CA LYS A 17 10.01 -9.39 17.13
C LYS A 17 8.57 -9.71 16.72
N ALA A 18 8.37 -10.72 15.86
CA ALA A 18 7.03 -11.18 15.47
C ALA A 18 6.26 -11.79 16.66
N GLU A 19 6.93 -12.63 17.45
CA GLU A 19 6.42 -13.16 18.72
C GLU A 19 6.16 -12.03 19.74
N HIS A 20 6.93 -10.94 19.74
CA HIS A 20 6.63 -9.80 20.62
C HIS A 20 5.40 -9.01 20.19
N TRP A 21 4.95 -9.06 18.94
CA TRP A 21 3.73 -8.35 18.51
C TRP A 21 2.48 -9.21 18.72
N GLU A 22 2.51 -10.47 18.31
CA GLU A 22 1.36 -11.37 18.36
C GLU A 22 0.99 -11.81 19.78
N TYR A 23 1.97 -11.93 20.69
CA TYR A 23 1.73 -12.35 22.08
C TYR A 23 1.33 -11.18 22.99
N ARG A 24 1.27 -9.95 22.47
CA ARG A 24 0.79 -8.80 23.26
C ARG A 24 -0.71 -8.96 23.48
N PRO A 25 -1.17 -9.03 24.74
CA PRO A 25 -2.59 -9.21 25.04
C PRO A 25 -3.44 -8.09 24.42
N GLU A 26 -2.87 -6.89 24.25
CA GLU A 26 -3.52 -5.76 23.58
C GLU A 26 -3.73 -6.03 22.08
N MET A 27 -2.72 -6.56 21.39
CA MET A 27 -2.81 -6.87 19.96
C MET A 27 -3.76 -8.02 19.68
N LYS A 28 -3.69 -9.08 20.49
CA LYS A 28 -4.64 -10.19 20.42
C LYS A 28 -6.08 -9.72 20.64
N ARG A 29 -6.30 -8.85 21.62
CA ARG A 29 -7.63 -8.26 21.86
C ARG A 29 -8.06 -7.40 20.68
N ALA A 30 -7.18 -6.54 20.16
CA ALA A 30 -7.48 -5.67 19.02
C ALA A 30 -7.86 -6.49 17.77
N LEU A 31 -7.01 -7.42 17.34
CA LEU A 31 -7.26 -8.27 16.15
C LEU A 31 -8.48 -9.17 16.31
N GLY A 32 -8.81 -9.60 17.54
CA GLY A 32 -10.00 -10.41 17.82
C GLY A 32 -11.31 -9.63 17.98
N SER A 33 -11.25 -8.30 18.11
CA SER A 33 -12.45 -7.47 18.41
C SER A 33 -12.69 -6.34 17.41
N ILE A 34 -11.67 -5.89 16.68
CA ILE A 34 -11.75 -4.84 15.68
C ILE A 34 -11.83 -5.52 14.31
N PRO A 35 -12.92 -5.34 13.54
CA PRO A 35 -12.99 -5.85 12.18
C PRO A 35 -11.95 -5.13 11.31
N SER A 36 -11.11 -5.91 10.64
CA SER A 36 -10.03 -5.40 9.78
C SER A 36 -10.18 -5.89 8.35
N ILE A 37 -9.89 -5.01 7.40
CA ILE A 37 -9.62 -5.36 6.00
C ILE A 37 -8.12 -5.18 5.80
N MET A 38 -7.44 -6.27 5.44
CA MET A 38 -5.99 -6.29 5.30
C MET A 38 -5.58 -6.32 3.83
N MET A 39 -4.42 -5.73 3.55
CA MET A 39 -3.70 -5.80 2.28
C MET A 39 -2.21 -5.87 2.61
N TRP A 40 -1.45 -6.62 1.82
CA TRP A 40 -0.03 -6.82 2.06
C TRP A 40 0.84 -5.63 1.66
N ASP A 41 1.97 -5.51 2.35
CA ASP A 41 3.07 -4.59 2.09
C ASP A 41 4.32 -5.34 1.57
N ASP A 42 5.33 -4.63 1.06
CA ASP A 42 6.62 -5.25 0.73
C ASP A 42 7.25 -5.89 1.96
N HIS A 43 7.20 -5.23 3.10
CA HIS A 43 7.73 -5.74 4.36
C HIS A 43 7.03 -7.02 4.86
N ASP A 44 5.87 -7.40 4.30
CA ASP A 44 5.26 -8.73 4.54
C ASP A 44 5.95 -9.86 3.74
N ILE A 45 6.77 -9.50 2.75
CA ILE A 45 7.53 -10.41 1.88
C ILE A 45 9.02 -10.30 2.21
N PHE A 46 9.61 -9.14 1.91
CA PHE A 46 10.94 -8.66 2.27
C PHE A 46 11.06 -7.18 1.87
N ASP A 47 11.95 -6.45 2.50
CA ASP A 47 12.16 -5.03 2.23
C ASP A 47 12.32 -4.73 0.73
N SER A 48 11.60 -3.74 0.23
CA SER A 48 11.60 -3.34 -1.19
C SER A 48 11.12 -4.44 -2.17
N ALA A 49 10.29 -5.40 -1.73
CA ALA A 49 9.67 -6.39 -2.62
C ALA A 49 8.81 -5.71 -3.71
N GLY A 50 9.13 -6.00 -4.97
CA GLY A 50 8.58 -5.29 -6.13
C GLY A 50 9.55 -4.28 -6.75
N SER A 51 10.64 -3.93 -6.06
CA SER A 51 11.56 -2.86 -6.48
C SER A 51 12.92 -3.30 -7.06
N TYR A 52 13.17 -4.62 -7.13
CA TYR A 52 14.40 -5.20 -7.68
C TYR A 52 14.40 -5.24 -9.22
N SER A 53 15.59 -5.40 -9.81
CA SER A 53 15.72 -5.55 -11.27
C SER A 53 14.90 -6.75 -11.79
N PRO A 54 14.41 -6.71 -13.05
CA PRO A 54 13.67 -7.82 -13.64
C PRO A 54 14.43 -9.15 -13.58
N LEU A 55 15.76 -9.11 -13.71
CA LEU A 55 16.62 -10.31 -13.59
C LEU A 55 16.49 -10.97 -12.21
N LEU A 56 16.52 -10.18 -11.14
CA LEU A 56 16.37 -10.69 -9.78
C LEU A 56 14.94 -11.16 -9.54
N HIS A 57 13.92 -10.35 -9.87
CA HIS A 57 12.51 -10.74 -9.73
C HIS A 57 12.15 -12.01 -10.49
N GLN A 58 12.74 -12.22 -11.66
CA GLN A 58 12.48 -13.41 -12.47
C GLN A 58 13.26 -14.64 -12.03
N SER A 59 14.19 -14.50 -11.07
CA SER A 59 14.95 -15.62 -10.53
C SER A 59 14.04 -16.64 -9.83
N PRO A 60 14.38 -17.94 -9.85
CA PRO A 60 13.59 -18.97 -9.18
C PRO A 60 13.39 -18.71 -7.69
N ILE A 61 14.40 -18.14 -7.02
CA ILE A 61 14.36 -17.83 -5.58
C ILE A 61 13.31 -16.75 -5.30
N MET A 62 13.36 -15.63 -6.02
CA MET A 62 12.45 -14.50 -5.79
C MET A 62 11.01 -14.86 -6.11
N LYS A 63 10.78 -15.62 -7.19
CA LYS A 63 9.45 -16.17 -7.52
C LYS A 63 8.93 -17.08 -6.42
N GLY A 64 9.75 -18.00 -5.93
CA GLY A 64 9.37 -18.91 -4.84
C GLY A 64 9.02 -18.17 -3.54
N LEU A 65 9.77 -17.12 -3.20
CA LEU A 65 9.46 -16.27 -2.04
C LEU A 65 8.12 -15.54 -2.21
N PHE A 66 7.88 -14.93 -3.37
CA PHE A 66 6.63 -14.24 -3.66
C PHE A 66 5.42 -15.18 -3.64
N GLU A 67 5.54 -16.37 -4.21
CA GLU A 67 4.48 -17.39 -4.17
C GLU A 67 4.17 -17.85 -2.74
N MET A 68 5.20 -18.01 -1.91
CA MET A 68 5.02 -18.37 -0.51
C MET A 68 4.35 -17.25 0.29
N ALA A 69 4.82 -16.01 0.10
CA ALA A 69 4.24 -14.85 0.76
C ALA A 69 2.77 -14.65 0.39
N GLN A 70 2.40 -14.87 -0.88
CA GLN A 70 0.99 -14.87 -1.30
C GLN A 70 0.17 -15.93 -0.56
N LYS A 71 0.68 -17.16 -0.43
CA LYS A 71 -0.02 -18.22 0.31
C LYS A 71 -0.19 -17.87 1.80
N ILE A 72 0.86 -17.37 2.43
CA ILE A 72 0.84 -16.94 3.84
C ILE A 72 -0.16 -15.79 4.02
N ARG A 73 -0.14 -14.79 3.15
CA ARG A 73 -1.11 -13.68 3.14
C ARG A 73 -2.55 -14.19 3.04
N LEU A 74 -2.84 -15.05 2.08
CA LEU A 74 -4.19 -15.60 1.91
C LEU A 74 -4.64 -16.32 3.18
N LEU A 75 -3.74 -17.09 3.82
CA LEU A 75 -4.03 -17.82 5.04
C LEU A 75 -4.27 -16.90 6.24
N PHE A 76 -3.35 -15.97 6.53
CA PHE A 76 -3.35 -15.21 7.78
C PHE A 76 -4.08 -13.86 7.70
N GLN A 77 -4.04 -13.18 6.56
CA GLN A 77 -4.70 -11.87 6.41
C GLN A 77 -6.13 -12.00 5.86
N HIS A 78 -6.38 -13.01 5.02
CA HIS A 78 -7.68 -13.20 4.34
C HIS A 78 -8.43 -14.47 4.77
N HIS A 79 -7.83 -15.31 5.62
CA HIS A 79 -8.43 -16.57 6.09
C HIS A 79 -8.97 -17.45 4.96
N THR A 80 -8.22 -17.55 3.86
CA THR A 80 -8.58 -18.28 2.65
C THR A 80 -7.40 -19.10 2.11
N THR A 81 -7.68 -19.94 1.11
CA THR A 81 -6.66 -20.62 0.30
C THR A 81 -6.66 -20.06 -1.13
N PRO A 82 -5.61 -20.31 -1.93
CA PRO A 82 -5.57 -19.91 -3.34
C PRO A 82 -6.78 -20.42 -4.14
N GLU A 83 -7.24 -21.63 -3.86
CA GLU A 83 -8.36 -22.27 -4.56
C GLU A 83 -9.68 -21.59 -4.24
N LYS A 84 -9.87 -21.17 -2.98
CA LYS A 84 -11.11 -20.52 -2.50
C LYS A 84 -11.11 -19.00 -2.66
N ALA A 85 -9.98 -18.38 -3.00
CA ALA A 85 -9.83 -16.93 -3.00
C ALA A 85 -10.91 -16.23 -3.85
N ARG A 86 -11.24 -16.79 -5.00
CA ARG A 86 -12.29 -16.25 -5.90
C ARG A 86 -13.69 -16.33 -5.31
N GLU A 87 -14.02 -17.45 -4.66
CA GLU A 87 -15.28 -17.64 -3.96
C GLU A 87 -15.40 -16.65 -2.79
N HIS A 88 -14.28 -16.36 -2.13
CA HIS A 88 -14.17 -15.36 -1.07
C HIS A 88 -14.03 -13.90 -1.57
N ARG A 89 -14.39 -13.63 -2.84
CA ARG A 89 -14.46 -12.30 -3.45
C ARG A 89 -13.11 -11.58 -3.64
N LEU A 90 -12.01 -12.34 -3.65
CA LEU A 90 -10.74 -11.83 -4.14
C LEU A 90 -10.72 -11.92 -5.68
N PHE A 91 -10.12 -10.95 -6.35
CA PHE A 91 -10.09 -10.84 -7.81
C PHE A 91 -8.77 -10.28 -8.33
N GLY A 92 -8.54 -10.37 -9.64
CA GLY A 92 -7.26 -10.06 -10.29
C GLY A 92 -6.90 -11.13 -11.33
N TYR A 93 -5.85 -10.96 -12.13
CA TYR A 93 -5.38 -12.07 -12.98
C TYR A 93 -4.36 -12.90 -12.21
N GLN A 94 -3.22 -12.29 -11.89
CA GLN A 94 -2.19 -12.88 -11.04
C GLN A 94 -2.38 -12.51 -9.57
N GLY A 95 -2.90 -11.32 -9.28
CA GLY A 95 -3.09 -10.80 -7.92
C GLY A 95 -4.43 -11.12 -7.26
N HIS A 96 -4.52 -10.71 -6.00
CA HIS A 96 -5.67 -10.91 -5.11
C HIS A 96 -6.13 -9.57 -4.51
N SER A 97 -6.71 -8.72 -5.34
CA SER A 97 -7.45 -7.53 -4.90
C SER A 97 -8.74 -7.91 -4.19
N LEU A 98 -9.19 -7.13 -3.23
CA LEU A 98 -10.38 -7.40 -2.43
C LEU A 98 -11.41 -6.27 -2.61
N LEU A 99 -12.67 -6.67 -2.80
CA LEU A 99 -13.80 -5.74 -2.76
C LEU A 99 -14.72 -6.08 -1.58
N ALA A 100 -14.70 -5.24 -0.55
CA ALA A 100 -15.47 -5.41 0.66
C ALA A 100 -16.62 -4.40 0.72
N ARG A 101 -17.86 -4.89 0.92
CA ARG A 101 -19.03 -4.04 1.13
C ARG A 101 -19.29 -3.89 2.62
N CYS A 102 -19.26 -2.65 3.11
CA CYS A 102 -19.48 -2.30 4.51
C CYS A 102 -20.83 -1.58 4.64
N GLY A 103 -21.88 -2.33 4.99
CA GLY A 103 -23.24 -1.78 5.01
C GLY A 103 -23.76 -1.43 3.60
N PRO A 104 -24.83 -0.61 3.50
CA PRO A 104 -25.49 -0.34 2.23
C PRO A 104 -24.75 0.66 1.33
N ASN A 105 -23.91 1.52 1.91
CA ASN A 105 -23.42 2.73 1.22
C ASN A 105 -21.89 2.84 1.15
N LEU A 106 -21.13 1.84 1.65
CA LEU A 106 -19.68 1.88 1.64
C LEU A 106 -19.11 0.63 0.95
N LEU A 107 -18.25 0.89 -0.03
CA LEU A 107 -17.48 -0.11 -0.74
C LEU A 107 -16.00 0.21 -0.56
N ILE A 108 -15.24 -0.76 -0.08
CA ILE A 108 -13.80 -0.66 0.13
C ILE A 108 -13.14 -1.55 -0.92
N LEU A 109 -12.34 -0.94 -1.77
CA LEU A 109 -11.44 -1.62 -2.68
C LEU A 109 -10.05 -1.62 -2.07
N ALA A 110 -9.53 -2.79 -1.73
CA ALA A 110 -8.12 -2.98 -1.43
C ALA A 110 -7.46 -3.58 -2.67
N ALA A 111 -6.76 -2.74 -3.43
CA ALA A 111 -6.07 -3.16 -4.64
C ALA A 111 -4.74 -3.84 -4.32
N ASP A 112 -4.44 -4.93 -5.02
CA ASP A 112 -3.15 -5.62 -4.92
C ASP A 112 -2.14 -4.95 -5.87
N GLY A 113 -1.27 -4.12 -5.29
CA GLY A 113 -0.21 -3.43 -6.03
C GLY A 113 1.14 -4.17 -6.05
N ARG A 114 1.26 -5.35 -5.44
CA ARG A 114 2.55 -6.06 -5.32
C ARG A 114 2.66 -7.25 -6.26
N THR A 115 1.53 -7.85 -6.65
CA THR A 115 1.58 -9.02 -7.55
C THR A 115 1.95 -8.61 -8.98
N GLU A 116 1.52 -7.43 -9.42
CA GLU A 116 1.83 -6.90 -10.76
C GLU A 116 3.02 -5.93 -10.65
N GLN A 117 4.13 -6.28 -11.30
CA GLN A 117 5.44 -5.64 -11.14
C GLN A 117 5.42 -4.15 -11.45
N GLN A 118 6.06 -3.34 -10.59
CA GLN A 118 6.45 -1.98 -10.95
C GLN A 118 7.89 -2.01 -11.49
N VAL A 119 8.05 -1.69 -12.78
CA VAL A 119 9.35 -1.80 -13.47
C VAL A 119 10.23 -0.55 -13.25
N ASN A 120 9.80 0.38 -12.40
CA ASN A 120 10.33 1.75 -12.37
C ASN A 120 11.24 2.09 -11.18
N SER A 121 11.45 1.18 -10.22
CA SER A 121 12.32 1.45 -9.09
C SER A 121 13.79 1.21 -9.44
N ILE A 122 14.62 2.21 -9.18
CA ILE A 122 16.07 2.10 -9.34
C ILE A 122 16.62 1.50 -8.05
N PHE A 123 16.88 0.19 -8.07
CA PHE A 123 17.48 -0.49 -6.93
C PHE A 123 18.88 0.03 -6.61
N GLY A 124 19.20 0.19 -5.31
CA GLY A 124 20.56 0.53 -4.84
C GLY A 124 20.84 2.02 -4.66
N LEU A 125 19.80 2.86 -4.68
CA LEU A 125 19.89 4.27 -4.34
C LEU A 125 20.09 4.45 -2.82
N SER A 126 20.68 5.58 -2.42
CA SER A 126 20.71 5.93 -0.99
C SER A 126 19.27 6.09 -0.49
N GLY A 127 18.98 5.63 0.74
CA GLY A 127 17.60 5.63 1.27
C GLY A 127 16.90 6.99 1.16
N THR A 128 17.64 8.10 1.33
CA THR A 128 17.08 9.45 1.16
C THR A 128 16.66 9.75 -0.28
N TYR A 129 17.40 9.29 -1.28
CA TYR A 129 17.07 9.54 -2.69
C TYR A 129 15.91 8.65 -3.15
N ASP A 130 15.86 7.41 -2.68
CA ASP A 130 14.73 6.50 -2.91
C ASP A 130 13.41 7.10 -2.37
N HIS A 131 13.41 7.57 -1.11
CA HIS A 131 12.27 8.26 -0.53
C HIS A 131 11.81 9.49 -1.33
N LEU A 132 12.73 10.22 -1.98
CA LEU A 132 12.39 11.38 -2.81
C LEU A 132 11.81 11.00 -4.18
N LEU A 133 12.18 9.83 -4.71
CA LEU A 133 11.62 9.30 -5.96
C LEU A 133 10.22 8.70 -5.74
N ASP A 134 9.96 8.17 -4.55
CA ASP A 134 8.65 7.66 -4.15
C ASP A 134 7.63 8.75 -3.79
N GLU A 135 8.10 10.00 -3.65
CA GLU A 135 7.21 11.13 -3.40
C GLU A 135 6.16 11.22 -4.50
N TRP A 136 4.89 11.33 -4.08
CA TRP A 136 3.73 11.42 -4.98
C TRP A 136 3.86 12.54 -6.02
N THR A 137 4.64 13.57 -5.70
CA THR A 137 4.87 14.75 -6.53
C THR A 137 6.03 14.57 -7.52
N TYR A 138 6.73 13.44 -7.47
CA TYR A 138 7.86 13.19 -8.35
C TYR A 138 7.39 13.04 -9.81
N VAL A 139 8.17 13.62 -10.74
CA VAL A 139 7.75 13.83 -12.12
C VAL A 139 7.40 12.54 -12.87
N ASN A 140 8.03 11.43 -12.50
CA ASN A 140 7.79 10.13 -13.13
C ASN A 140 6.38 9.58 -12.82
N HIS A 141 5.77 10.00 -11.71
CA HIS A 141 4.47 9.50 -11.26
C HIS A 141 3.30 10.38 -11.72
N ILE A 142 3.56 11.64 -12.10
CA ILE A 142 2.50 12.62 -12.39
C ILE A 142 1.55 12.14 -13.49
N THR A 143 2.08 11.56 -14.57
CA THR A 143 1.26 11.08 -15.69
C THR A 143 0.31 9.96 -15.24
N GLU A 144 0.85 8.94 -14.57
CA GLU A 144 0.08 7.80 -14.08
C GLU A 144 -0.95 8.24 -13.03
N CYS A 145 -0.54 9.07 -12.07
CA CYS A 145 -1.42 9.64 -11.06
C CYS A 145 -2.58 10.42 -11.68
N ASN A 146 -2.31 11.25 -12.69
CA ASN A 146 -3.35 12.01 -13.39
C ASN A 146 -4.32 11.08 -14.13
N ASP A 147 -3.82 10.04 -14.79
CA ASP A 147 -4.65 9.05 -15.49
C ASP A 147 -5.57 8.30 -14.52
N VAL A 148 -5.02 7.88 -13.37
CA VAL A 148 -5.78 7.23 -12.30
C VAL A 148 -6.86 8.16 -11.74
N LEU A 149 -6.49 9.40 -11.40
CA LEU A 149 -7.45 10.40 -10.89
C LEU A 149 -8.57 10.66 -11.90
N GLN A 150 -8.25 10.83 -13.18
CA GLN A 150 -9.25 11.07 -14.22
C GLN A 150 -10.21 9.88 -14.37
N ARG A 151 -9.70 8.65 -14.30
CA ARG A 151 -10.55 7.44 -14.36
C ARG A 151 -11.51 7.38 -13.17
N PHE A 152 -11.05 7.68 -11.96
CA PHE A 152 -11.92 7.73 -10.80
C PHE A 152 -12.94 8.88 -10.87
N GLN A 153 -12.57 10.03 -11.45
CA GLN A 153 -13.51 11.15 -11.61
C GLN A 153 -14.63 10.78 -12.58
N ASN A 154 -14.29 10.12 -13.69
CA ASN A 154 -15.27 9.62 -14.65
C ASN A 154 -16.19 8.56 -14.02
N LEU A 155 -15.62 7.67 -13.18
CA LEU A 155 -16.39 6.66 -12.44
C LEU A 155 -17.35 7.30 -11.43
N ALA A 156 -16.87 8.30 -10.68
CA ALA A 156 -17.65 9.07 -9.72
C ALA A 156 -18.82 9.80 -10.39
N GLU A 157 -18.56 10.47 -11.52
CA GLU A 157 -19.57 11.18 -12.28
C GLU A 157 -20.63 10.26 -12.89
N LYS A 158 -20.20 9.13 -13.45
CA LYS A 158 -21.08 8.14 -14.09
C LYS A 158 -21.99 7.44 -13.07
N ASN A 159 -21.43 7.02 -11.94
CA ASN A 159 -22.15 6.20 -10.95
C ASN A 159 -22.70 7.01 -9.77
N LYS A 160 -22.47 8.32 -9.73
CA LYS A 160 -22.87 9.21 -8.63
C LYS A 160 -22.34 8.72 -7.27
N ILE A 161 -21.07 8.32 -7.26
CA ILE A 161 -20.36 7.85 -6.05
C ILE A 161 -19.28 8.83 -5.65
N GLN A 162 -18.95 8.86 -4.36
CA GLN A 162 -17.77 9.57 -3.86
C GLN A 162 -16.61 8.60 -3.69
N VAL A 163 -15.43 9.03 -4.12
CA VAL A 163 -14.19 8.25 -4.02
C VAL A 163 -13.30 8.88 -2.95
N THR A 164 -12.77 8.04 -2.06
CA THR A 164 -11.75 8.42 -1.07
C THR A 164 -10.60 7.45 -1.15
N PHE A 165 -9.39 7.97 -1.28
CA PHE A 165 -8.15 7.21 -1.28
C PHE A 165 -7.64 7.07 0.15
N PHE A 166 -7.28 5.85 0.54
CA PHE A 166 -6.54 5.57 1.75
C PHE A 166 -5.16 5.06 1.34
N SER A 167 -4.11 5.67 1.86
CA SER A 167 -2.74 5.20 1.65
C SER A 167 -1.94 5.22 2.95
N SER A 168 -0.82 4.52 2.94
CA SER A 168 0.21 4.52 3.98
C SER A 168 1.58 4.58 3.31
N GLY A 169 2.66 4.79 4.08
CA GLY A 169 4.03 4.59 3.57
C GLY A 169 4.99 5.78 3.68
N VAL A 170 4.55 6.96 4.13
CA VAL A 170 5.43 8.16 4.18
C VAL A 170 5.87 8.56 5.60
N HIS A 171 5.75 7.66 6.58
CA HIS A 171 6.06 7.92 8.00
C HIS A 171 5.42 9.20 8.59
N CYS A 172 4.41 9.74 7.90
CA CYS A 172 3.69 10.93 8.26
C CYS A 172 2.20 10.71 7.95
N CYS A 173 1.34 11.38 8.72
CA CYS A 173 -0.09 11.38 8.48
C CYS A 173 -0.49 12.66 7.74
N GLY A 174 -1.47 12.56 6.85
CA GLY A 174 -1.89 13.70 6.03
C GLY A 174 -3.29 13.53 5.49
N VAL A 175 -3.93 14.67 5.18
CA VAL A 175 -5.19 14.71 4.45
C VAL A 175 -5.04 15.71 3.33
N SER A 176 -5.36 15.28 2.11
CA SER A 176 -5.48 16.15 0.95
C SER A 176 -6.85 15.95 0.29
N ARG A 177 -7.22 16.87 -0.60
CA ARG A 177 -8.47 16.77 -1.35
C ARG A 177 -8.36 17.38 -2.74
N PHE A 178 -8.98 16.72 -3.71
CA PHE A 178 -9.32 17.29 -5.01
C PHE A 178 -10.74 17.85 -4.94
N ARG A 179 -11.03 18.93 -5.67
CA ARG A 179 -12.37 19.49 -5.82
C ARG A 179 -12.47 20.36 -7.07
N THR A 180 -13.68 20.58 -7.55
CA THR A 180 -13.92 21.53 -8.64
C THR A 180 -13.61 22.96 -8.17
N ARG A 181 -12.79 23.70 -8.94
CA ARG A 181 -12.46 25.10 -8.64
C ARG A 181 -13.60 26.01 -9.11
N ARG A 182 -14.32 26.62 -8.17
CA ARG A 182 -15.38 27.62 -8.40
C ARG A 182 -15.37 28.70 -7.32
N ILE A 183 -16.04 29.82 -7.59
CA ILE A 183 -16.27 30.90 -6.63
C ILE A 183 -17.20 30.43 -5.51
N GLU A 184 -18.32 29.80 -5.89
CA GLU A 184 -19.22 29.12 -4.95
C GLU A 184 -18.97 27.60 -4.98
N PRO A 185 -18.66 26.98 -3.83
CA PRO A 185 -18.42 25.55 -3.77
C PRO A 185 -19.74 24.78 -3.87
N PHE A 186 -19.73 23.67 -4.60
CA PHE A 186 -20.80 22.69 -4.55
C PHE A 186 -20.92 22.07 -3.15
N ALA A 187 -22.10 21.56 -2.82
CA ALA A 187 -22.23 20.65 -1.69
C ALA A 187 -21.36 19.40 -1.93
N PRO A 188 -20.78 18.77 -0.88
CA PRO A 188 -19.86 17.64 -1.05
C PRO A 188 -20.42 16.46 -1.86
N ASN A 189 -21.72 16.23 -1.80
CA ASN A 189 -22.43 15.19 -2.54
C ASN A 189 -22.73 15.55 -4.01
N GLN A 190 -22.50 16.80 -4.42
CA GLN A 190 -22.79 17.30 -5.75
C GLN A 190 -21.53 17.48 -6.62
N ASP A 191 -20.34 17.42 -6.02
CA ASP A 191 -19.07 17.54 -6.75
C ASP A 191 -18.46 16.14 -7.03
N PRO A 192 -18.57 15.59 -8.24
CA PRO A 192 -17.95 14.30 -8.58
C PRO A 192 -16.42 14.35 -8.58
N LYS A 193 -15.82 15.55 -8.57
CA LYS A 193 -14.37 15.74 -8.45
C LYS A 193 -13.92 15.90 -7.01
N LEU A 194 -14.84 15.95 -6.04
CA LEU A 194 -14.49 15.95 -4.63
C LEU A 194 -13.99 14.56 -4.22
N MET A 195 -12.69 14.44 -4.06
CA MET A 195 -12.03 13.21 -3.60
C MET A 195 -11.12 13.53 -2.45
N TYR A 196 -11.21 12.74 -1.38
CA TYR A 196 -10.28 12.82 -0.26
C TYR A 196 -9.15 11.83 -0.45
N HIS A 197 -7.98 12.21 0.03
CA HIS A 197 -6.84 11.30 0.14
C HIS A 197 -6.32 11.39 1.57
N ILE A 198 -6.41 10.27 2.28
CA ILE A 198 -6.06 10.13 3.68
C ILE A 198 -4.82 9.25 3.76
N ILE A 199 -3.78 9.80 4.37
CA ILE A 199 -2.49 9.15 4.55
C ILE A 199 -2.35 8.78 6.02
N SER A 200 -2.19 7.49 6.29
CA SER A 200 -1.90 6.97 7.62
C SER A 200 -0.40 6.75 7.81
N SER A 201 0.12 7.09 8.99
CA SER A 201 1.51 6.79 9.37
C SER A 201 1.63 5.39 9.97
N ALA A 202 2.79 4.77 9.83
CA ALA A 202 3.10 3.52 10.52
C ALA A 202 3.15 3.74 12.04
N ILE A 203 2.52 2.86 12.82
CA ILE A 203 2.41 2.94 14.28
C ILE A 203 3.78 2.94 14.98
N VAL A 204 4.79 2.34 14.34
CA VAL A 204 6.10 2.05 14.95
C VAL A 204 7.23 2.98 14.50
N HIS A 205 7.02 3.83 13.48
CA HIS A 205 8.11 4.62 12.93
C HIS A 205 8.15 6.04 13.48
N LYS A 206 9.37 6.56 13.70
CA LYS A 206 9.55 7.96 14.12
C LYS A 206 9.20 8.87 12.93
N PRO A 207 8.49 9.99 13.17
CA PRO A 207 8.16 10.92 12.10
C PRO A 207 9.43 11.55 11.51
N PRO A 208 9.45 11.84 10.20
CA PRO A 208 10.55 12.57 9.57
C PRO A 208 10.71 13.97 10.18
N LEU A 209 11.94 14.50 10.18
CA LEU A 209 12.20 15.81 10.78
C LEU A 209 11.41 16.91 10.05
N LYS A 210 10.91 17.88 10.81
CA LYS A 210 10.06 18.98 10.31
C LYS A 210 10.58 19.70 9.05
N PRO A 211 11.90 19.96 8.87
CA PRO A 211 12.40 20.59 7.65
C PRO A 211 12.19 19.76 6.39
N PHE A 212 12.24 18.42 6.47
CA PHE A 212 11.99 17.55 5.32
C PHE A 212 10.53 17.62 4.87
N ILE A 213 9.58 17.57 5.82
CA ILE A 213 8.15 17.72 5.54
C ILE A 213 7.86 19.09 4.92
N GLN A 214 8.49 20.16 5.43
CA GLN A 214 8.35 21.50 4.87
C GLN A 214 8.91 21.60 3.45
N ALA A 215 10.07 20.97 3.18
CA ALA A 215 10.65 20.94 1.85
C ALA A 215 9.75 20.20 0.85
N ALA A 216 9.16 19.07 1.22
CA ALA A 216 8.20 18.35 0.38
C ALA A 216 6.99 19.24 0.01
N HIS A 217 6.52 20.10 0.92
CA HIS A 217 5.41 21.02 0.65
C HIS A 217 5.78 22.30 -0.12
N LEU A 218 7.06 22.65 -0.22
CA LEU A 218 7.50 23.78 -1.04
C LEU A 218 7.34 23.50 -2.53
N PHE A 219 7.48 22.23 -2.94
CA PHE A 219 7.14 21.77 -4.27
C PHE A 219 5.62 21.57 -4.37
N ARG A 220 4.88 22.68 -4.42
CA ARG A 220 3.48 22.62 -4.86
C ARG A 220 3.46 21.98 -6.24
N THR A 221 2.86 20.80 -6.35
CA THR A 221 2.41 20.26 -7.63
C THR A 221 1.61 21.35 -8.33
N LYS A 222 2.13 21.80 -9.48
CA LYS A 222 1.42 22.72 -10.38
C LYS A 222 0.18 22.06 -10.93
#